data_AF-S4WY85-F1
#
_entry.id   AF-S4WY85-F1
#
_cell.length_a   1.000
_cell.length_b   1.000
_cell.length_c   1.000
_cell.angle_alpha   90.00
_cell.angle_beta   90.00
_cell.angle_gamma   90.00
#
_symmetry.space_group_name_H-M   'P 1'
#
loop_
_entity.id
_entity.type
_entity.pdbx_description
1 polymer ?
#
loop_
_entity_poly.entity_id
_entity_poly.type
_entity_poly.pdbx_seq_one_letter_code
_entity_poly.pdbx_strand_id
1 'polypeptide(L)'
;MTLVLPPPSSIMANAYSRRLRSPWHQERYLIQSLTSIDRKNFKSLECKGRYHQGIFSKLDLICDDCYQLYKEPEVHSMCRADCFTSPVFQQCIEALMLQEHEELYSEMIRSLRE
;
A
#
# COMPACT_ATOMS: atom_id res chain seq x y z
N MET A 1 -11.30 3.12 33.03
CA MET A 1 -11.76 3.96 31.90
C MET A 1 -11.06 3.48 30.64
N THR A 2 -11.68 2.57 29.91
CA THR A 2 -11.31 2.22 28.54
C THR A 2 -12.61 2.29 27.73
N LEU A 3 -12.87 3.47 27.18
CA LEU A 3 -13.96 3.65 26.22
C LEU A 3 -13.49 3.03 24.91
N VAL A 4 -13.78 1.74 24.73
CA VAL A 4 -13.79 1.12 23.40
C VAL A 4 -14.95 1.77 22.65
N LEU A 5 -14.64 2.70 21.76
CA LEU A 5 -15.63 3.34 20.90
C LEU A 5 -16.28 2.28 19.99
N PRO A 6 -17.61 2.30 19.81
CA PRO A 6 -18.28 1.40 18.87
C PRO A 6 -17.90 1.77 17.42
N PRO A 7 -17.68 0.80 16.52
CA PRO A 7 -17.42 1.08 15.11
C PRO A 7 -18.64 1.76 14.47
N PRO A 8 -18.46 2.88 13.74
CA PRO A 8 -19.57 3.51 13.04
C PRO A 8 -19.93 2.71 11.79
N SER A 9 -21.21 2.32 11.71
CA SER A 9 -21.91 1.74 10.55
C SER A 9 -21.53 0.31 10.11
N SER A 10 -22.56 -0.51 9.93
CA SER A 10 -22.55 -1.92 9.51
C SER A 10 -21.89 -2.19 8.14
N ILE A 11 -21.63 -1.15 7.35
CA ILE A 11 -20.92 -1.22 6.07
C ILE A 11 -19.41 -1.51 6.29
N MET A 12 -18.81 -0.97 7.36
CA MET A 12 -17.36 -1.06 7.62
C MET A 12 -16.92 -2.38 8.27
N ALA A 13 -17.82 -3.02 9.03
CA ALA A 13 -17.59 -4.37 9.56
C ALA A 13 -17.35 -5.40 8.44
N ASN A 14 -17.98 -5.21 7.27
CA ASN A 14 -17.83 -6.07 6.10
C ASN A 14 -16.55 -5.82 5.32
N ALA A 15 -15.97 -4.61 5.38
CA ALA A 15 -14.67 -4.30 4.77
C ALA A 15 -13.52 -4.90 5.60
N TYR A 16 -13.58 -4.76 6.93
CA TYR A 16 -12.64 -5.40 7.86
C TYR A 16 -12.68 -6.93 7.76
N SER A 17 -13.89 -7.52 7.74
CA SER A 17 -14.09 -8.96 7.65
C SER A 17 -13.69 -9.59 6.31
N ARG A 18 -13.63 -8.79 5.22
CA ARG A 18 -13.14 -9.22 3.90
C ARG A 18 -11.61 -9.21 3.80
N ARG A 19 -10.95 -8.36 4.59
CA ARG A 19 -9.49 -8.26 4.68
C ARG A 19 -8.86 -9.49 5.36
N LEU A 20 -9.55 -10.10 6.33
CA LEU A 20 -9.10 -11.32 7.03
C LEU A 20 -9.47 -12.65 6.33
N ARG A 21 -10.21 -12.61 5.22
CA ARG A 21 -10.76 -13.80 4.53
C ARG A 21 -10.49 -13.83 3.03
N SER A 22 -9.54 -13.04 2.53
CA SER A 22 -9.09 -13.17 1.14
C SER A 22 -7.96 -14.20 1.08
N PRO A 23 -8.14 -15.33 0.37
CA PRO A 23 -7.10 -16.35 0.18
C PRO A 23 -5.82 -15.79 -0.48
N TRP A 24 -5.94 -14.65 -1.15
CA TRP A 24 -4.90 -14.02 -1.96
C TRP A 24 -3.85 -13.21 -1.18
N HIS A 25 -3.98 -13.03 0.14
CA HIS A 25 -3.00 -12.30 0.96
C HIS A 25 -1.76 -13.14 1.30
N GLN A 26 -1.91 -14.46 1.39
CA GLN A 26 -0.84 -15.37 1.83
C GLN A 26 0.06 -15.83 0.66
N GLU A 27 -0.51 -16.02 -0.53
CA GLU A 27 0.19 -16.62 -1.68
C GLU A 27 1.05 -15.60 -2.44
N ARG A 28 0.67 -14.32 -2.40
CA ARG A 28 1.41 -13.22 -3.07
C ARG A 28 2.70 -12.84 -2.33
N TYR A 29 2.77 -13.10 -1.02
CA TYR A 29 3.98 -12.88 -0.19
C TYR A 29 5.14 -13.82 -0.55
N LEU A 30 4.83 -14.98 -1.14
CA LEU A 30 5.83 -15.99 -1.55
C LEU A 30 6.40 -15.73 -2.96
N ILE A 31 5.68 -14.96 -3.79
CA ILE A 31 6.11 -14.61 -5.15
C ILE A 31 7.02 -13.35 -5.15
N GLN A 32 7.07 -12.59 -4.06
CA GLN A 32 7.99 -11.45 -3.84
C GLN A 32 9.47 -11.90 -3.61
N SER A 33 9.92 -12.93 -4.34
CA SER A 33 11.32 -13.37 -4.38
C SER A 33 12.01 -13.03 -5.70
N LEU A 34 11.47 -12.09 -6.49
CA LEU A 34 12.17 -11.45 -7.62
C LEU A 34 12.75 -10.10 -7.21
N THR A 35 13.62 -10.11 -6.21
CA THR A 35 14.35 -8.92 -5.70
C THR A 35 15.02 -8.07 -6.80
N SER A 36 15.30 -8.67 -7.96
CA SER A 36 15.86 -8.00 -9.13
C SER A 36 14.86 -7.13 -9.90
N ILE A 37 13.57 -7.50 -9.95
CA ILE A 37 12.52 -6.70 -10.61
C ILE A 37 12.16 -5.50 -9.73
N ASP A 38 11.99 -5.73 -8.43
CA ASP A 38 11.71 -4.65 -7.49
C ASP A 38 12.85 -3.63 -7.43
N ARG A 39 14.11 -4.08 -7.48
CA ARG A 39 15.27 -3.18 -7.59
C ARG A 39 15.30 -2.37 -8.87
N LYS A 40 14.85 -2.93 -10.00
CA LYS A 40 14.72 -2.20 -11.27
C LYS A 40 13.59 -1.17 -11.17
N ASN A 41 12.45 -1.57 -10.64
CA ASN A 41 11.30 -0.70 -10.42
C ASN A 41 11.63 0.44 -9.46
N PHE A 42 12.39 0.18 -8.41
CA PHE A 42 12.84 1.21 -7.47
C PHE A 42 13.60 2.35 -8.17
N LYS A 43 14.50 2.01 -9.10
CA LYS A 43 15.25 3.01 -9.88
C LYS A 43 14.38 3.71 -10.92
N SER A 44 13.47 3.00 -11.57
CA SER A 44 12.59 3.59 -12.60
C SER A 44 11.52 4.52 -12.01
N LEU A 45 11.16 4.32 -10.75
CA LEU A 45 10.21 5.17 -10.01
C LEU A 45 10.89 6.38 -9.36
N GLU A 46 12.15 6.66 -9.69
CA GLU A 46 12.94 7.77 -9.13
C GLU A 46 13.08 7.75 -7.61
N CYS A 47 13.00 6.58 -6.97
CA CYS A 47 13.42 6.44 -5.58
C CYS A 47 14.95 6.58 -5.50
N LYS A 48 15.44 7.66 -4.89
CA LYS A 48 16.87 8.04 -4.87
C LYS A 48 17.63 7.54 -3.63
N GLY A 49 16.92 7.13 -2.59
CA GLY A 49 17.49 6.65 -1.34
C GLY A 49 17.98 5.20 -1.42
N ARG A 50 18.28 4.62 -0.27
CA ARG A 50 18.70 3.22 -0.19
C ARG A 50 17.51 2.28 -0.41
N TYR A 51 17.68 1.28 -1.28
CA TYR A 51 16.65 0.25 -1.46
C TYR A 51 16.43 -0.56 -0.18
N HIS A 52 15.26 -0.36 0.44
CA HIS A 52 14.77 -1.12 1.59
C HIS A 52 13.57 -1.97 1.18
N GLN A 53 13.80 -3.26 0.91
CA GLN A 53 12.78 -4.17 0.39
C GLN A 53 11.50 -4.19 1.25
N GLY A 54 11.62 -4.26 2.58
CA GLY A 54 10.45 -4.32 3.45
C GLY A 54 9.55 -3.09 3.34
N ILE A 55 10.16 -1.90 3.25
CA ILE A 55 9.42 -0.63 3.10
C ILE A 55 8.80 -0.54 1.72
N PHE A 56 9.58 -0.82 0.68
CA PHE A 56 9.11 -0.78 -0.71
C PHE A 56 7.94 -1.74 -0.94
N SER A 57 8.05 -3.01 -0.51
CA SER A 57 6.97 -3.98 -0.63
C SER A 57 5.74 -3.58 0.19
N LYS A 58 5.91 -2.96 1.37
CA LYS A 58 4.76 -2.50 2.18
C LYS A 58 3.95 -1.42 1.45
N LEU A 59 4.62 -0.47 0.81
CA LEU A 59 3.97 0.57 0.00
C LEU A 59 3.38 0.00 -1.29
N ASP A 60 4.07 -0.95 -1.93
CA ASP A 60 3.57 -1.62 -3.14
C ASP A 60 2.28 -2.41 -2.89
N LEU A 61 2.16 -3.05 -1.72
CA LEU A 61 0.96 -3.76 -1.31
C LEU A 61 -0.27 -2.84 -1.21
N ILE A 62 -0.09 -1.57 -0.81
CA ILE A 62 -1.18 -0.59 -0.79
C ILE A 62 -1.68 -0.33 -2.21
N CYS A 63 -0.75 -0.17 -3.15
CA CYS A 63 -1.09 0.00 -4.56
C CYS A 63 -1.77 -1.24 -5.15
N ASP A 64 -1.37 -2.43 -4.72
CA ASP A 64 -1.98 -3.70 -5.12
C ASP A 64 -3.40 -3.88 -4.59
N ASP A 65 -3.64 -3.55 -3.33
CA ASP A 65 -4.97 -3.60 -2.72
C ASP A 65 -5.89 -2.55 -3.35
N CYS A 66 -5.35 -1.37 -3.66
CA CYS A 66 -6.06 -0.31 -4.36
C CYS A 66 -6.43 -0.74 -5.79
N TYR A 67 -5.51 -1.37 -6.51
CA TYR A 67 -5.81 -1.98 -7.81
C TYR A 67 -6.90 -3.05 -7.70
N GLN A 68 -6.90 -3.89 -6.67
CA GLN A 68 -7.95 -4.89 -6.48
C GLN A 68 -9.33 -4.27 -6.23
N LEU A 69 -9.37 -3.08 -5.63
CA LEU A 69 -10.59 -2.31 -5.41
C LEU A 69 -11.16 -1.75 -6.72
N TYR A 70 -10.33 -1.06 -7.51
CA TYR A 70 -10.77 -0.38 -8.74
C TYR A 70 -10.77 -1.28 -9.98
N LYS A 71 -9.90 -2.30 -10.00
CA LYS A 71 -9.65 -3.23 -11.11
C LYS A 71 -9.22 -2.56 -12.42
N GLU A 72 -8.62 -1.38 -12.32
CA GLU A 72 -8.10 -0.62 -13.45
C GLU A 72 -6.56 -0.71 -13.50
N PRO A 73 -5.96 -1.19 -14.60
CA PRO A 73 -4.51 -1.43 -14.68
C PRO A 73 -3.66 -0.19 -14.39
N GLU A 74 -4.15 0.99 -14.76
CA GLU A 74 -3.44 2.25 -14.59
C GLU A 74 -3.29 2.64 -13.12
N VAL A 75 -4.24 2.27 -12.26
CA VAL A 75 -4.24 2.60 -10.82
C VAL A 75 -2.98 2.12 -10.13
N HIS A 76 -2.56 0.87 -10.36
CA HIS A 76 -1.34 0.33 -9.74
C HIS A 76 -0.10 1.11 -10.20
N SER A 77 0.01 1.38 -11.51
CA SER A 77 1.17 2.09 -12.07
C SER A 77 1.25 3.54 -11.58
N MET A 78 0.11 4.24 -11.52
CA MET A 78 0.03 5.63 -11.07
C MET A 78 0.22 5.73 -9.56
N CYS A 79 -0.27 4.77 -8.78
CA CYS A 79 -0.07 4.72 -7.34
C CYS A 79 1.43 4.67 -6.96
N ARG A 80 2.23 3.92 -7.72
CA ARG A 80 3.68 3.79 -7.49
C ARG A 80 4.49 4.96 -8.02
N ALA A 81 3.92 5.78 -8.90
CA ALA A 81 4.62 6.85 -9.58
C ALA A 81 5.30 7.82 -8.61
N ASP A 82 6.41 8.41 -9.07
CA ASP A 82 7.22 9.37 -8.30
C ASP A 82 7.57 8.86 -6.90
N CYS A 83 7.99 7.59 -6.82
CA CYS A 83 8.30 6.91 -5.58
C CYS A 83 7.17 6.99 -4.53
N PHE A 84 5.94 6.63 -4.93
CA PHE A 84 4.72 6.66 -4.09
C PHE A 84 4.30 8.05 -3.61
N THR A 85 4.83 9.13 -4.20
CA THR A 85 4.40 10.51 -3.88
C THR A 85 3.26 11.02 -4.76
N SER A 86 2.69 10.15 -5.60
CA SER A 86 1.62 10.53 -6.51
C SER A 86 0.29 10.82 -5.77
N PRO A 87 -0.59 11.66 -6.36
CA PRO A 87 -1.94 11.87 -5.83
C PRO A 87 -2.80 10.59 -5.80
N VAL A 88 -2.47 9.60 -6.64
CA VAL A 88 -3.18 8.30 -6.65
C VAL A 88 -2.84 7.50 -5.41
N PHE A 89 -1.59 7.57 -4.91
CA PHE A 89 -1.22 6.93 -3.65
C PHE A 89 -2.09 7.42 -2.49
N GLN A 90 -2.30 8.74 -2.38
CA GLN A 90 -3.15 9.33 -1.34
C GLN A 90 -4.62 8.92 -1.48
N GLN A 91 -5.16 8.92 -2.70
CA GLN A 91 -6.50 8.40 -2.95
C GLN A 91 -6.63 6.92 -2.56
N CYS A 92 -5.59 6.12 -2.78
CA CYS A 92 -5.56 4.72 -2.33
C CYS A 92 -5.57 4.60 -0.81
N ILE A 93 -4.84 5.45 -0.08
CA ILE A 93 -4.89 5.51 1.38
C ILE A 93 -6.31 5.80 1.87
N GLU A 94 -6.99 6.78 1.26
CA GLU A 94 -8.38 7.11 1.59
C GLU A 94 -9.36 5.98 1.24
N ALA A 95 -9.29 5.44 0.03
CA ALA A 95 -10.18 4.41 -0.47
C ALA A 95 -10.05 3.08 0.31
N LEU A 96 -8.85 2.77 0.78
CA LEU A 96 -8.57 1.60 1.61
C LEU A 96 -8.78 1.86 3.12
N MET A 97 -9.19 3.08 3.49
CA MET A 97 -9.43 3.48 4.89
C MET A 97 -8.18 3.35 5.78
N LEU A 98 -7.04 3.84 5.29
CA LEU A 98 -5.73 3.74 5.93
C LEU A 98 -5.20 5.10 6.44
N GLN A 99 -6.04 6.13 6.52
CA GLN A 99 -5.64 7.50 6.88
C GLN A 99 -5.00 7.59 8.27
N GLU A 100 -5.39 6.73 9.21
CA GLU A 100 -4.79 6.68 10.56
C GLU A 100 -3.28 6.34 10.55
N HIS A 101 -2.76 5.83 9.43
CA HIS A 101 -1.37 5.46 9.25
C HIS A 101 -0.66 6.33 8.20
N GLU A 102 -1.26 7.43 7.75
CA GLU A 102 -0.72 8.28 6.69
C GLU A 102 0.67 8.85 7.03
N GLU A 103 0.87 9.29 8.28
CA GLU A 103 2.17 9.78 8.76
C GLU A 103 3.25 8.68 8.67
N LEU A 104 2.92 7.46 9.08
CA LEU A 104 3.82 6.30 9.02
C LEU A 104 4.20 5.96 7.57
N TYR A 105 3.25 6.00 6.63
CA TYR A 105 3.56 5.80 5.21
C TYR A 105 4.41 6.93 4.63
N SER A 106 4.16 8.17 5.05
CA SER A 106 4.95 9.34 4.65
C SER A 106 6.40 9.22 5.13
N GLU A 107 6.63 8.75 6.36
CA GLU A 107 7.98 8.46 6.87
C GLU A 107 8.67 7.34 6.09
N MET A 108 7.93 6.27 5.77
CA MET A 108 8.40 5.19 4.92
C MET A 108 8.83 5.70 3.54
N ILE A 109 8.00 6.51 2.88
CA ILE A 109 8.30 7.11 1.58
C ILE A 109 9.55 8.00 1.67
N ARG A 110 9.66 8.82 2.73
CA ARG A 110 10.84 9.68 2.95
C ARG A 110 12.12 8.85 3.03
N SER A 111 12.10 7.72 3.73
CA SER A 111 13.26 6.82 3.85
C SER A 111 13.72 6.19 2.52
N LEU A 112 12.84 6.15 1.51
CA LEU A 112 13.17 5.65 0.17
C LEU A 112 13.74 6.75 -0.75
N ARG A 113 13.64 8.03 -0.37
CA ARG A 113 14.08 9.18 -1.17
C ARG A 113 15.39 9.81 -0.70
N GLU A 114 15.71 9.68 0.58
CA GLU A 114 16.95 10.16 1.23
C GLU A 114 17.99 9.04 1.40
#